data_AF-A0A942UT14-F1
#
_entry.id   AF-A0A942UT14-F1
#
_cell.length_a   1.000
_cell.length_b   1.000
_cell.length_c   1.000
_cell.angle_alpha   90.00
_cell.angle_beta   90.00
_cell.angle_gamma   90.00
#
_symmetry.space_group_name_H-M   'P 1'
#
loop_
_entity.id
_entity.type
_entity.pdbx_description
1 polymer ?
#
loop_
_entity_poly.entity_id
_entity_poly.type
_entity_poly.pdbx_seq_one_letter_code
_entity_poly.pdbx_strand_id
1 'polypeptide(L)'
;MGLRCPCKFRLGAHSANATVIVTSPQGPECRFTGRVNFSAEQCFTGGPNCNPAVNNFNVTFRQNGHTINLTKGRRGIISCFDHTLATLINGTAQGAGNAIPHQEYSVDFSYSIVGNTATVEISAVGADGTSIEITFTSRVSPRTFIGNCNETVGP
;
A
#
# COMPACT_ATOMS: atom_id res chain seq x y z
N MET A 1 7.71 -29.68 -7.23
CA MET A 1 6.55 -28.80 -6.97
C MET A 1 6.99 -27.37 -7.28
N GLY A 2 6.58 -26.83 -8.43
CA GLY A 2 7.09 -25.56 -8.94
C GLY A 2 6.66 -24.38 -8.07
N LEU A 3 7.61 -23.51 -7.74
CA LEU A 3 7.41 -22.25 -7.04
C LEU A 3 6.30 -21.46 -7.74
N ARG A 4 5.09 -21.39 -7.16
CA ARG A 4 4.00 -20.56 -7.70
C ARG A 4 4.46 -19.10 -7.61
N CYS A 5 4.77 -18.52 -8.75
CA CYS A 5 5.16 -17.11 -8.88
C CYS A 5 3.90 -16.28 -8.54
N PRO A 6 3.83 -15.66 -7.35
CA PRO A 6 2.53 -15.51 -6.70
C PRO A 6 1.68 -14.45 -7.37
N CYS A 7 2.20 -13.24 -7.61
CA CYS A 7 1.49 -12.11 -8.23
C CYS A 7 2.45 -10.99 -8.67
N LYS A 8 2.05 -10.20 -9.66
CA LYS A 8 2.73 -8.98 -10.13
C LYS A 8 1.73 -7.83 -10.15
N PHE A 9 2.10 -6.69 -9.58
CA PHE A 9 1.25 -5.50 -9.64
C PHE A 9 2.03 -4.20 -9.70
N ARG A 10 1.40 -3.20 -10.30
CA ARG A 10 1.75 -1.79 -10.24
C ARG A 10 0.49 -1.04 -9.90
N LEU A 11 0.46 -0.43 -8.72
CA LEU A 11 -0.71 0.23 -8.15
C LEU A 11 -0.34 1.68 -7.86
N GLY A 12 -1.32 2.56 -8.01
CA GLY A 12 -1.12 3.95 -7.70
C GLY A 12 -2.41 4.71 -7.49
N ALA A 13 -2.33 5.71 -6.63
CA ALA A 13 -3.33 6.74 -6.48
C ALA A 13 -2.63 8.08 -6.23
N HIS A 14 -3.04 9.11 -6.97
CA HIS A 14 -2.49 10.45 -6.83
C HIS A 14 -3.53 11.39 -6.23
N SER A 15 -3.18 12.04 -5.12
CA SER A 15 -4.01 13.03 -4.44
C SER A 15 -5.47 12.58 -4.18
N ALA A 16 -5.65 11.33 -3.75
CA ALA A 16 -6.96 10.79 -3.42
C ALA A 16 -7.45 11.33 -2.07
N ASN A 17 -8.78 11.53 -1.92
CA ASN A 17 -9.35 11.84 -0.62
C ASN A 17 -9.28 10.60 0.26
N ALA A 18 -8.69 10.73 1.44
CA ALA A 18 -8.49 9.63 2.37
C ALA A 18 -8.97 10.00 3.77
N THR A 19 -9.50 8.99 4.46
CA THR A 19 -9.68 9.01 5.90
C THR A 19 -8.52 8.26 6.53
N VAL A 20 -7.92 8.86 7.56
CA VAL A 20 -6.89 8.21 8.37
C VAL A 20 -7.33 8.18 9.82
N ILE A 21 -7.14 7.03 10.45
CA ILE A 21 -7.34 6.82 11.87
C ILE A 21 -6.00 6.44 12.47
N VAL A 22 -5.58 7.13 13.52
CA VAL A 22 -4.37 6.83 14.29
C VAL A 22 -4.79 6.53 15.71
N THR A 23 -4.42 5.34 16.20
CA THR A 23 -4.72 4.91 17.56
C THR A 23 -3.43 4.68 18.31
N SER A 24 -3.18 5.50 19.33
CA SER A 24 -2.05 5.32 20.23
C SER A 24 -2.41 4.35 21.36
N PRO A 25 -1.45 3.55 21.88
CA PRO A 25 -1.71 2.53 22.90
C PRO A 25 -2.38 3.04 24.18
N GLN A 26 -2.11 4.30 24.52
CA GLN A 26 -2.52 4.95 25.77
C GLN A 26 -3.25 6.29 25.51
N GLY A 27 -3.51 6.61 24.25
CA GLY A 27 -4.05 7.90 23.82
C GLY A 27 -5.43 7.78 23.17
N PRO A 28 -6.11 8.91 22.93
CA PRO A 28 -7.36 8.91 22.18
C PRO A 28 -7.10 8.56 20.72
N GLU A 29 -8.12 7.98 20.07
CA GLU A 29 -8.14 7.81 18.62
C GLU A 29 -8.19 9.18 17.94
N CYS A 30 -7.30 9.40 16.97
CA CYS A 30 -7.25 10.59 16.15
C CYS A 30 -7.74 10.29 14.74
N ARG A 31 -8.79 10.97 14.28
CA ARG A 31 -9.29 10.86 12.91
C ARG A 31 -8.95 12.09 12.08
N PHE A 32 -8.41 11.84 10.90
CA PHE A 32 -7.97 12.83 9.91
C PHE A 32 -8.69 12.60 8.58
N THR A 33 -8.93 13.67 7.83
CA THR A 33 -9.47 13.60 6.46
C THR A 33 -8.67 14.54 5.57
N GLY A 34 -8.03 13.99 4.56
CA GLY A 34 -7.04 14.73 3.77
C GLY A 34 -6.71 14.07 2.44
N ARG A 35 -5.51 14.36 1.94
CA ARG A 35 -5.04 13.84 0.66
C ARG A 35 -3.98 12.78 0.87
N VAL A 36 -4.11 11.66 0.16
CA VAL A 36 -3.12 10.58 0.14
C VAL A 36 -2.51 10.42 -1.25
N ASN A 37 -1.23 10.09 -1.27
CA ASN A 37 -0.57 9.50 -2.42
C ASN A 37 -0.15 8.09 -2.04
N PHE A 38 -0.49 7.14 -2.90
CA PHE A 38 -0.18 5.73 -2.74
C PHE A 38 0.51 5.24 -4.00
N SER A 39 1.56 4.46 -3.81
CA SER A 39 2.18 3.68 -4.89
C SER A 39 2.63 2.35 -4.32
N ALA A 40 2.36 1.27 -5.03
CA ALA A 40 2.91 -0.03 -4.70
C ALA A 40 3.34 -0.73 -6.00
N GLU A 41 4.57 -1.21 -6.03
CA GLU A 41 5.12 -1.96 -7.15
C GLU A 41 5.72 -3.25 -6.63
N GLN A 42 5.32 -4.37 -7.23
CA GLN A 42 5.71 -5.70 -6.81
C GLN A 42 5.95 -6.57 -8.02
N CYS A 43 7.17 -7.14 -8.11
CA CYS A 43 7.58 -7.98 -9.24
C CYS A 43 7.41 -7.35 -10.63
N PHE A 44 7.17 -6.02 -10.75
CA PHE A 44 6.68 -5.44 -12.00
C PHE A 44 7.80 -5.14 -13.01
N THR A 45 8.93 -4.62 -12.53
CA THR A 45 10.08 -4.15 -13.31
C THR A 45 11.09 -5.24 -13.67
N GLY A 46 10.85 -6.52 -13.31
CA GLY A 46 11.79 -7.64 -13.49
C GLY A 46 11.63 -8.52 -14.73
N GLY A 47 10.70 -8.21 -15.65
CA GLY A 47 10.36 -9.09 -16.78
C GLY A 47 9.42 -10.25 -16.37
N PRO A 48 9.37 -11.36 -17.13
CA PRO A 48 8.49 -12.52 -16.84
C PRO A 48 8.88 -13.29 -15.56
N ASN A 49 9.95 -12.89 -14.87
CA ASN A 49 10.38 -13.44 -13.60
C ASN A 49 10.20 -12.38 -12.51
N CYS A 50 9.57 -12.75 -11.39
CA CYS A 50 9.48 -11.84 -10.25
C CYS A 50 10.89 -11.52 -9.73
N ASN A 51 11.23 -10.22 -9.68
CA ASN A 51 12.41 -9.74 -8.97
C ASN A 51 11.98 -9.12 -7.63
N PRO A 52 12.16 -9.81 -6.49
CA PRO A 52 11.75 -9.26 -5.21
C PRO A 52 12.52 -8.00 -4.78
N ALA A 53 13.65 -7.68 -5.43
CA ALA A 53 14.44 -6.49 -5.13
C ALA A 53 13.75 -5.18 -5.54
N VAL A 54 12.75 -5.24 -6.44
CA VAL A 54 11.99 -4.06 -6.89
C VAL A 54 10.71 -3.83 -6.08
N ASN A 55 10.43 -4.70 -5.12
CA ASN A 55 9.25 -4.58 -4.27
C ASN A 55 9.34 -3.32 -3.42
N ASN A 56 8.40 -2.41 -3.62
CA ASN A 56 8.35 -1.18 -2.87
C ASN A 56 6.91 -0.68 -2.77
N PHE A 57 6.57 -0.09 -1.64
CA PHE A 57 5.38 0.74 -1.54
C PHE A 57 5.67 2.02 -0.76
N ASN A 58 4.85 3.02 -1.04
CA ASN A 58 4.89 4.31 -0.39
C ASN A 58 3.46 4.80 -0.16
N VAL A 59 3.21 5.27 1.06
CA VAL A 59 1.97 5.95 1.44
C VAL A 59 2.36 7.30 2.01
N THR A 60 1.81 8.37 1.47
CA THR A 60 2.04 9.73 1.96
C THR A 60 0.70 10.44 2.12
N PHE A 61 0.31 10.70 3.36
CA PHE A 61 -0.88 11.45 3.72
C PHE A 61 -0.53 12.86 4.20
N ARG A 62 -1.35 13.84 3.80
CA ARG A 62 -1.25 15.23 4.25
C ARG A 62 -2.63 15.84 4.52
N GLN A 63 -2.76 16.54 5.64
CA GLN A 63 -3.90 17.38 6.00
C GLN A 63 -3.46 18.53 6.90
N ASN A 64 -3.67 19.79 6.52
CA ASN A 64 -3.53 20.97 7.41
C ASN A 64 -2.26 20.96 8.30
N GLY A 65 -1.11 20.56 7.75
CA GLY A 65 0.15 20.46 8.49
C GLY A 65 0.41 19.11 9.17
N HIS A 66 -0.59 18.23 9.31
CA HIS A 66 -0.40 16.83 9.69
C HIS A 66 0.10 16.00 8.51
N THR A 67 1.10 15.18 8.77
CA THR A 67 1.77 14.34 7.79
C THR A 67 2.00 12.94 8.35
N ILE A 68 1.75 11.95 7.50
CA ILE A 68 2.04 10.53 7.76
C ILE A 68 2.69 9.99 6.49
N ASN A 69 3.88 9.41 6.63
CA ASN A 69 4.62 8.82 5.53
C ASN A 69 5.02 7.41 5.93
N LEU A 70 4.58 6.41 5.18
CA LEU A 70 5.06 5.04 5.23
C LEU A 70 5.91 4.83 3.99
N THR A 71 7.22 4.83 4.16
CA THR A 71 8.19 4.81 3.04
C THR A 71 9.13 3.63 3.14
N LYS A 72 9.82 3.34 2.03
CA LYS A 72 10.70 2.17 1.91
C LYS A 72 9.97 0.88 2.26
N GLY A 73 8.71 0.77 1.84
CA GLY A 73 7.88 -0.39 2.08
C GLY A 73 8.54 -1.65 1.51
N ARG A 74 8.73 -2.71 2.30
CA ARG A 74 9.41 -3.94 1.88
C ARG A 74 8.61 -5.17 2.28
N ARG A 75 8.94 -6.29 1.61
CA ARG A 75 8.58 -7.70 1.86
C ARG A 75 7.37 -7.94 2.77
N GLY A 76 6.32 -8.49 2.18
CA GLY A 76 5.27 -9.25 2.84
C GLY A 76 4.85 -10.44 1.97
N ILE A 77 3.87 -11.20 2.43
CA ILE A 77 3.14 -12.17 1.60
C ILE A 77 2.25 -11.38 0.64
N ILE A 78 2.31 -11.74 -0.65
CA ILE A 78 1.49 -11.09 -1.67
C ILE A 78 0.46 -12.06 -2.22
N SER A 79 -0.72 -11.53 -2.51
CA SER A 79 -1.77 -12.24 -3.23
C SER A 79 -2.48 -11.29 -4.17
N CYS A 80 -3.10 -11.85 -5.19
CA CYS A 80 -3.89 -11.13 -6.17
C CYS A 80 -4.91 -12.10 -6.76
N PHE A 81 -6.02 -11.53 -7.22
CA PHE A 81 -7.12 -12.30 -7.75
C PHE A 81 -7.73 -11.56 -8.93
N ASP A 82 -7.88 -12.29 -10.04
CA ASP A 82 -8.69 -11.93 -11.20
C ASP A 82 -8.49 -10.49 -11.70
N HIS A 83 -7.23 -10.02 -11.75
CA HIS A 83 -6.83 -8.68 -12.18
C HIS A 83 -7.48 -7.50 -11.44
N THR A 84 -8.22 -7.78 -10.36
CA THR A 84 -9.09 -6.82 -9.67
C THR A 84 -8.70 -6.63 -8.21
N LEU A 85 -8.06 -7.62 -7.59
CA LEU A 85 -7.64 -7.56 -6.20
C LEU A 85 -6.14 -7.78 -6.08
N ALA A 86 -5.46 -6.97 -5.27
CA ALA A 86 -4.09 -7.19 -4.83
C ALA A 86 -3.98 -6.93 -3.33
N THR A 87 -3.26 -7.79 -2.61
CA THR A 87 -3.01 -7.65 -1.18
C THR A 87 -1.53 -7.83 -0.84
N LEU A 88 -1.11 -7.10 0.20
CA LEU A 88 0.15 -7.28 0.90
C LEU A 88 -0.18 -7.60 2.36
N ILE A 89 0.44 -8.63 2.91
CA ILE A 89 0.28 -9.05 4.30
C ILE A 89 1.67 -9.14 4.93
N ASN A 90 1.84 -8.59 6.14
CA ASN A 90 3.10 -8.53 6.88
C ASN A 90 4.23 -7.83 6.10
N GLY A 91 3.89 -6.76 5.37
CA GLY A 91 4.88 -5.82 4.86
C GLY A 91 5.56 -5.05 5.99
N THR A 92 6.68 -4.39 5.71
CA THR A 92 7.25 -3.40 6.64
C THR A 92 7.45 -2.07 5.96
N ALA A 93 7.34 -0.97 6.70
CA ALA A 93 7.69 0.37 6.21
C ALA A 93 8.28 1.24 7.31
N GLN A 94 9.14 2.17 6.93
CA GLN A 94 9.57 3.24 7.82
C GLN A 94 8.45 4.29 7.90
N GLY A 95 7.85 4.41 9.08
CA GLY A 95 6.91 5.47 9.42
C GLY A 95 7.64 6.75 9.80
N ALA A 96 7.19 7.89 9.27
CA ALA A 96 7.68 9.23 9.57
C ALA A 96 6.57 10.27 9.42
N GLY A 97 6.67 11.38 10.13
CA GLY A 97 5.69 12.46 10.09
C GLY A 97 5.55 13.11 11.45
N ASN A 98 4.63 14.06 11.58
CA ASN A 98 4.31 14.69 12.87
C ASN A 98 3.03 14.13 13.51
N ALA A 99 2.28 13.29 12.81
CA ALA A 99 1.08 12.64 13.34
C ALA A 99 1.33 11.19 13.83
N ILE A 100 2.54 10.67 13.61
CA ILE A 100 2.94 9.31 14.02
C ILE A 100 4.40 9.29 14.51
N PRO A 101 4.76 8.38 15.44
CA PRO A 101 6.15 8.12 15.82
C PRO A 101 7.05 7.72 14.63
N HIS A 102 8.31 8.12 14.70
CA HIS A 102 9.31 7.71 13.70
C HIS A 102 9.89 6.34 14.05
N GLN A 103 9.38 5.29 13.41
CA GLN A 103 9.75 3.89 13.67
C GLN A 103 9.37 2.98 12.49
N GLU A 104 9.74 1.71 12.56
CA GLU A 104 9.23 0.70 11.62
C GLU A 104 7.80 0.30 11.98
N TYR A 105 6.98 0.10 10.96
CA TYR A 105 5.61 -0.40 11.06
C TYR A 105 5.48 -1.69 10.27
N SER A 106 4.78 -2.68 10.83
CA SER A 106 4.21 -3.78 10.05
C SER A 106 3.01 -3.26 9.29
N VAL A 107 2.89 -3.56 8.00
CA VAL A 107 1.88 -2.98 7.11
C VAL A 107 1.18 -4.06 6.30
N ASP A 108 -0.15 -4.00 6.32
CA ASP A 108 -1.01 -4.73 5.38
C ASP A 108 -1.73 -3.74 4.47
N PHE A 109 -2.01 -4.14 3.24
CA PHE A 109 -2.94 -3.39 2.41
C PHE A 109 -3.78 -4.29 1.52
N SER A 110 -4.96 -3.79 1.16
CA SER A 110 -5.82 -4.31 0.10
C SER A 110 -6.04 -3.24 -0.97
N TYR A 111 -6.04 -3.64 -2.23
CA TYR A 111 -6.37 -2.80 -3.38
C TYR A 111 -7.38 -3.56 -4.23
N SER A 112 -8.62 -3.07 -4.29
CA SER A 112 -9.73 -3.74 -4.98
C SER A 112 -10.34 -2.84 -6.04
N ILE A 113 -10.52 -3.37 -7.26
CA ILE A 113 -11.04 -2.65 -8.43
C ILE A 113 -12.48 -3.08 -8.70
N VAL A 114 -13.38 -2.10 -8.78
CA VAL A 114 -14.75 -2.27 -9.27
C VAL A 114 -15.02 -1.22 -10.33
N GLY A 115 -15.23 -1.66 -11.58
CA GLY A 115 -15.35 -0.75 -12.73
C GLY A 115 -14.06 0.04 -12.93
N ASN A 116 -14.15 1.38 -12.85
CA ASN A 116 -12.99 2.28 -12.96
C ASN A 116 -12.55 2.88 -11.61
N THR A 117 -12.99 2.28 -10.50
CA THR A 117 -12.69 2.76 -9.15
C THR A 117 -11.90 1.71 -8.40
N ALA A 118 -10.80 2.13 -7.79
CA ALA A 118 -10.05 1.36 -6.83
C ALA A 118 -10.37 1.80 -5.41
N THR A 119 -10.70 0.85 -4.55
CA THR A 119 -10.79 1.01 -3.10
C THR A 119 -9.50 0.48 -2.50
N VAL A 120 -8.89 1.25 -1.60
CA VAL A 120 -7.64 0.91 -0.95
C VAL A 120 -7.80 1.04 0.55
N GLU A 121 -7.40 -0.01 1.26
CA GLU A 121 -7.34 -0.06 2.71
C GLU A 121 -5.92 -0.43 3.10
N ILE A 122 -5.35 0.33 4.04
CA ILE A 122 -4.00 0.10 4.56
C ILE A 122 -4.11 0.08 6.07
N SER A 123 -3.56 -0.94 6.70
CA SER A 123 -3.36 -0.99 8.15
C SER A 123 -1.87 -1.05 8.44
N ALA A 124 -1.44 -0.36 9.49
CA ALA A 124 -0.06 -0.37 9.93
C ALA A 124 0.02 -0.40 11.46
N VAL A 125 0.94 -1.19 12.02
CA VAL A 125 1.14 -1.32 13.47
C VAL A 125 2.62 -1.16 13.79
N GLY A 126 2.93 -0.21 14.67
CA GLY A 126 4.27 0.06 15.16
C GLY A 126 4.65 -0.79 16.36
N ALA A 127 5.95 -0.88 16.65
CA ALA A 127 6.47 -1.67 17.78
C ALA A 127 6.03 -1.12 19.15
N ASP A 128 5.72 0.18 19.23
CA ASP A 128 5.14 0.81 20.41
C ASP A 128 3.64 0.49 20.61
N GLY A 129 2.99 -0.18 19.65
CA GLY A 129 1.56 -0.48 19.63
C GLY A 129 0.69 0.59 18.96
N THR A 130 1.27 1.65 18.40
CA THR A 130 0.53 2.64 17.60
C THR A 130 0.00 1.99 16.33
N SER A 131 -1.32 2.06 16.09
CA SER A 131 -1.94 1.60 14.86
C SER A 131 -2.38 2.77 13.96
N ILE A 132 -2.37 2.52 12.66
CA ILE A 132 -2.76 3.47 11.62
C ILE A 132 -3.67 2.72 10.65
N GLU A 133 -4.84 3.28 10.35
CA GLU A 133 -5.73 2.81 9.29
C GLU A 133 -5.93 3.91 8.27
N ILE A 134 -5.77 3.59 6.99
CA ILE A 134 -5.95 4.54 5.89
C ILE A 134 -6.90 3.93 4.87
N THR A 135 -8.00 4.61 4.61
CA THR A 135 -8.98 4.18 3.61
C THR A 135 -9.23 5.28 2.61
N PHE A 136 -9.21 4.93 1.33
CA PHE A 136 -9.54 5.85 0.26
C PHE A 136 -10.06 5.14 -0.98
N THR A 137 -10.71 5.93 -1.85
CA THR A 137 -11.03 5.51 -3.21
C THR A 137 -10.31 6.40 -4.21
N SER A 138 -9.97 5.83 -5.37
CA SER A 138 -9.33 6.54 -6.45
C SER A 138 -9.76 5.98 -7.80
N ARG A 139 -9.60 6.76 -8.87
CA ARG A 139 -9.76 6.20 -10.22
C ARG A 139 -8.59 5.26 -10.53
N VAL A 140 -8.88 4.15 -11.18
CA VAL A 140 -7.84 3.25 -11.68
C VAL A 140 -7.02 4.01 -12.72
N SER A 141 -5.69 4.01 -12.57
CA SER A 141 -4.82 4.67 -13.54
C SER A 141 -4.58 3.75 -14.75
N PRO A 142 -4.29 4.30 -15.93
CA PRO A 142 -3.87 3.48 -17.08
C PRO A 142 -2.58 2.68 -16.83
N ARG A 143 -1.80 3.05 -15.80
CA ARG A 143 -0.59 2.32 -15.40
C ARG A 143 -0.86 1.25 -14.34
N THR A 144 -2.11 1.12 -13.88
CA THR A 144 -2.49 0.12 -12.92
C THR A 144 -2.44 -1.26 -13.58
N PHE A 145 -1.80 -2.21 -12.92
CA PHE A 145 -1.71 -3.58 -13.37
C PHE A 145 -1.78 -4.51 -12.16
N ILE A 146 -2.54 -5.59 -12.28
CA ILE A 146 -2.61 -6.69 -11.34
C ILE A 146 -2.67 -7.95 -12.19
N GLY A 147 -1.76 -8.90 -12.00
CA GLY A 147 -1.73 -10.10 -12.82
C GLY A 147 -0.75 -11.14 -12.32
N ASN A 148 -0.66 -12.23 -13.08
CA ASN A 148 0.28 -13.29 -12.78
C ASN A 148 1.72 -12.83 -13.08
N CYS A 149 2.71 -13.35 -12.35
CA CYS A 149 4.11 -12.96 -12.59
C CYS A 149 4.63 -13.30 -13.99
N ASN A 150 4.02 -14.29 -14.65
CA ASN A 150 4.41 -14.72 -16.00
C ASN A 150 3.80 -13.85 -17.11
N GLU A 151 2.92 -12.91 -16.77
CA GLU A 151 2.30 -12.01 -17.74
C GLU A 151 3.29 -10.93 -18.19
N THR A 152 3.38 -10.77 -19.52
CA THR A 152 4.18 -9.70 -20.12
C THR A 152 3.30 -8.46 -20.21
N VAL A 153 3.73 -7.39 -19.55
CA VAL A 153 3.02 -6.10 -19.65
C VAL A 153 3.49 -5.46 -20.94
N GLY A 154 2.56 -5.23 -21.87
CA GLY A 154 2.85 -4.53 -23.11
C GLY A 154 3.35 -3.09 -22.86
N PRO A 155 4.01 -2.47 -23.87
CA PRO A 155 4.49 -1.10 -23.78
C PRO A 155 3.38 -0.08 -23.53
#